data_AF-K9XPP1-F1
#
_entry.id   AF-K9XPP1-F1
#
_cell.length_a   1.000
_cell.length_b   1.000
_cell.length_c   1.000
_cell.angle_alpha   90.00
_cell.angle_beta   90.00
_cell.angle_gamma   90.00
#
_symmetry.space_group_name_H-M   'P 1'
#
loop_
_entity.id
_entity.type
_entity.pdbx_description
1 polymer ?
#
loop_
_entity_poly.entity_id
_entity_poly.type
_entity_poly.pdbx_seq_one_letter_code
_entity_poly.pdbx_strand_id
1 'polypeptide(L)'
;MLKKSLSFFFLNLFCLGFQVDSVYSQPDQKCNWALNSVAEQIYQSGASVSIIQAHDANNDHVGNPSHRQTRVMIILGKLIYPMEDVVISKEYDSSSNEVVESILNSVQLQQEWANYLVKNCRDLAVVAFGQAYTDWINEYAINTNGLAKARECIDSNSEFNNSLPWGYQFCL
;
A
#
# COMPACT_ATOMS: atom_id res chain seq x y z
N MET A 1 -23.47 -70.21 -27.58
CA MET A 1 -24.78 -69.75 -27.05
C MET A 1 -24.52 -68.71 -25.96
N LEU A 2 -24.59 -67.41 -26.28
CA LEU A 2 -24.53 -66.34 -25.27
C LEU A 2 -25.96 -65.86 -24.99
N LYS A 3 -26.43 -66.05 -23.75
CA LYS A 3 -27.67 -65.47 -23.22
C LYS A 3 -27.35 -64.22 -22.40
N LYS A 4 -28.19 -63.22 -22.61
CA LYS A 4 -28.23 -61.87 -22.02
C LYS A 4 -28.47 -61.85 -20.50
N SER A 5 -28.05 -60.77 -19.84
CA SER A 5 -28.72 -60.04 -18.74
C SER A 5 -27.83 -58.82 -18.41
N LEU A 6 -28.10 -57.55 -18.76
CA LEU A 6 -29.12 -56.61 -18.27
C LEU A 6 -29.23 -56.56 -16.73
N SER A 7 -28.68 -55.54 -16.06
CA SER A 7 -29.44 -54.35 -15.61
C SER A 7 -28.64 -53.46 -14.63
N PHE A 8 -28.74 -52.16 -14.86
CA PHE A 8 -28.65 -50.97 -13.98
C PHE A 8 -28.21 -51.12 -12.51
N PHE A 9 -27.29 -50.24 -12.08
CA PHE A 9 -27.56 -49.31 -10.97
C PHE A 9 -26.61 -48.09 -10.97
N PHE A 10 -27.19 -46.90 -10.82
CA PHE A 10 -26.53 -45.62 -10.58
C PHE A 10 -25.72 -45.63 -9.27
N LEU A 11 -24.54 -45.00 -9.25
CA LEU A 11 -24.06 -44.33 -8.05
C LEU A 11 -23.31 -43.03 -8.44
N ASN A 12 -24.05 -41.93 -8.43
CA ASN A 12 -23.48 -40.61 -8.23
C ASN A 12 -22.95 -40.56 -6.79
N LEU A 13 -21.64 -40.43 -6.60
CA LEU A 13 -21.09 -39.84 -5.39
C LEU A 13 -20.40 -38.53 -5.76
N PHE A 14 -21.14 -37.44 -5.53
CA PHE A 14 -20.58 -36.15 -5.19
C PHE A 14 -19.74 -36.32 -3.91
N CYS A 15 -18.52 -35.75 -3.89
CA CYS A 15 -18.16 -34.67 -2.96
C CYS A 15 -16.64 -34.38 -2.96
N LEU A 16 -16.34 -33.10 -3.25
CA LEU A 16 -15.35 -32.24 -2.57
C LEU A 16 -13.87 -32.61 -2.85
N GLY A 17 -13.13 -31.87 -3.66
CA GLY A 17 -13.03 -30.42 -3.63
C GLY A 17 -12.09 -29.98 -2.51
N PHE A 18 -10.80 -30.31 -2.64
CA PHE A 18 -9.72 -29.54 -2.02
C PHE A 18 -8.57 -29.49 -3.02
N GLN A 19 -8.69 -28.63 -4.04
CA GLN A 19 -7.50 -27.92 -4.47
C GLN A 19 -7.18 -26.98 -3.31
N VAL A 20 -6.26 -27.41 -2.46
CA VAL A 20 -5.58 -26.49 -1.56
C VAL A 20 -4.69 -25.66 -2.48
N ASP A 21 -5.29 -24.68 -3.16
CA ASP A 21 -4.52 -23.58 -3.71
C ASP A 21 -3.79 -22.99 -2.52
N SER A 22 -2.47 -23.04 -2.54
CA SER A 22 -1.64 -22.33 -1.59
C SER A 22 -2.00 -20.85 -1.70
N VAL A 23 -2.88 -20.36 -0.81
CA VAL A 23 -3.24 -18.95 -0.63
C VAL A 23 -2.07 -18.23 0.07
N TYR A 24 -0.86 -18.36 -0.47
CA TYR A 24 0.31 -17.65 0.02
C TYR A 24 1.23 -17.22 -1.14
N SER A 25 1.39 -15.90 -1.20
CA SER A 25 2.52 -15.14 -1.75
C SER A 25 2.92 -15.36 -3.22
N GLN A 26 2.08 -14.87 -4.14
CA GLN A 26 2.67 -14.07 -5.21
C GLN A 26 2.45 -12.59 -4.87
N PRO A 27 3.47 -11.72 -5.00
CA PRO A 27 3.25 -10.28 -4.94
C PRO A 27 2.10 -9.94 -5.89
N ASP A 28 1.17 -9.11 -5.43
CA ASP A 28 0.09 -8.62 -6.28
C ASP A 28 0.75 -7.91 -7.48
N GLN A 29 0.83 -8.59 -8.63
CA GLN A 29 1.56 -8.10 -9.81
C GLN A 29 1.05 -6.71 -10.20
N LYS A 30 -0.25 -6.48 -10.01
CA LYS A 30 -0.92 -5.20 -10.21
C LYS A 30 -0.42 -4.13 -9.23
N CYS A 31 -0.19 -4.50 -7.97
CA CYS A 31 0.43 -3.61 -6.98
C CYS A 31 1.86 -3.25 -7.35
N ASN A 32 2.69 -4.24 -7.72
CA ASN A 32 4.07 -3.97 -8.12
C ASN A 32 4.14 -3.02 -9.34
N TRP A 33 3.24 -3.20 -10.32
CA TRP A 33 3.15 -2.30 -11.46
C TRP A 33 2.70 -0.89 -11.05
N ALA A 34 1.74 -0.80 -10.13
CA ALA A 34 1.26 0.49 -9.65
C ALA A 34 2.34 1.26 -8.86
N LEU A 35 3.07 0.56 -7.97
CA LEU A 35 4.20 1.12 -7.23
C LEU A 35 5.31 1.60 -8.18
N ASN A 36 5.67 0.79 -9.18
CA ASN A 36 6.65 1.20 -10.19
C ASN A 36 6.19 2.39 -11.03
N SER A 37 4.90 2.45 -11.40
CA SER A 37 4.34 3.58 -12.16
C SER A 37 4.43 4.89 -11.37
N VAL A 38 4.10 4.87 -10.07
CA VAL A 38 4.25 6.06 -9.21
C VAL A 38 5.72 6.43 -9.03
N ALA A 39 6.59 5.44 -8.75
CA ALA A 39 8.03 5.67 -8.63
C ALA A 39 8.64 6.28 -9.91
N GLU A 40 8.20 5.81 -11.09
CA GLU A 40 8.66 6.33 -12.38
C GLU A 40 8.20 7.78 -12.60
N GLN A 41 6.96 8.14 -12.24
CA GLN A 41 6.48 9.52 -12.34
C GLN A 41 7.29 10.47 -11.44
N ILE A 42 7.59 10.06 -10.20
CA ILE A 42 8.43 10.84 -9.28
C ILE A 42 9.84 11.01 -9.87
N TYR A 43 10.43 9.91 -10.34
CA TYR A 43 11.74 9.92 -10.97
C TYR A 43 11.82 10.83 -12.20
N GLN A 44 10.82 10.75 -13.09
CA GLN A 44 10.70 11.60 -14.28
C GLN A 44 10.47 13.07 -13.95
N SER A 45 9.96 13.37 -12.74
CA SER A 45 9.82 14.74 -12.24
C SER A 45 11.16 15.31 -11.75
N GLY A 46 12.22 14.50 -11.68
CA GLY A 46 13.57 14.90 -11.26
C GLY A 46 13.86 14.66 -9.77
N ALA A 47 13.09 13.79 -9.11
CA ALA A 47 13.31 13.44 -7.70
C ALA A 47 13.74 11.97 -7.55
N SER A 48 14.70 11.73 -6.65
CA SER A 48 14.97 10.37 -6.17
C SER A 48 13.77 9.85 -5.39
N VAL A 49 13.52 8.54 -5.45
CA VAL A 49 12.43 7.90 -4.72
C VAL A 49 12.87 6.53 -4.20
N SER A 50 12.49 6.24 -2.95
CA SER A 50 12.56 4.93 -2.35
C SER A 50 11.18 4.55 -1.82
N ILE A 51 10.76 3.31 -2.06
CA ILE A 51 9.47 2.79 -1.61
C ILE A 51 9.73 1.65 -0.64
N ILE A 52 9.17 1.76 0.56
CA ILE A 52 9.19 0.74 1.62
C ILE A 52 7.78 0.20 1.81
N GLN A 53 7.67 -1.10 2.02
CA GLN A 53 6.40 -1.76 2.31
C GLN A 53 6.48 -2.46 3.67
N ALA A 54 5.53 -2.16 4.56
CA ALA A 54 5.45 -2.73 5.89
C ALA A 54 4.02 -3.22 6.20
N HIS A 55 3.90 -4.25 7.05
CA HIS A 55 2.60 -4.83 7.43
C HIS A 55 2.11 -4.28 8.77
N ASP A 56 2.06 -2.96 8.87
CA ASP A 56 1.90 -2.21 10.13
C ASP A 56 0.92 -1.05 10.02
N ALA A 57 0.01 -1.05 9.04
CA ALA A 57 -0.89 0.08 8.81
C ALA A 57 -1.80 0.42 10.01
N ASN A 58 -2.04 -0.55 10.88
CA ASN A 58 -2.84 -0.39 12.10
C ASN A 58 -2.01 -0.02 13.33
N ASN A 59 -0.68 0.04 13.23
CA ASN A 59 0.15 0.48 14.34
C ASN A 59 -0.22 1.93 14.68
N ASP A 60 -0.40 2.18 15.97
CA ASP A 60 -0.76 3.48 16.53
C ASP A 60 -2.10 4.06 16.02
N HIS A 61 -2.93 3.27 15.31
CA HIS A 61 -4.22 3.73 14.77
C HIS A 61 -5.37 2.74 15.03
N VAL A 62 -6.55 3.27 15.33
CA VAL A 62 -7.79 2.50 15.51
C VAL A 62 -8.88 2.93 14.54
N GLY A 63 -9.75 1.99 14.17
CA GLY A 63 -10.91 2.27 13.30
C GLY A 63 -10.62 2.18 11.80
N ASN A 64 -9.62 1.41 11.38
CA ASN A 64 -9.44 1.03 9.97
C ASN A 64 -10.75 0.43 9.43
N PRO A 65 -11.37 1.01 8.40
CA PRO A 65 -12.66 0.55 7.88
C PRO A 65 -12.53 -0.72 7.01
N SER A 66 -11.35 -1.33 6.95
CA SER A 66 -11.04 -2.48 6.09
C SER A 66 -10.23 -3.55 6.83
N HIS A 67 -10.04 -4.71 6.17
CA HIS A 67 -9.15 -5.77 6.67
C HIS A 67 -7.70 -5.63 6.19
N ARG A 68 -7.39 -4.56 5.45
CA ARG A 68 -6.08 -4.33 4.83
C ARG A 68 -5.06 -3.87 5.86
N GLN A 69 -3.83 -4.36 5.79
CA GLN A 69 -2.83 -4.13 6.84
C GLN A 69 -1.49 -3.60 6.33
N THR A 70 -1.31 -3.51 5.01
CA THR A 70 -0.07 -2.99 4.43
C THR A 70 -0.05 -1.46 4.43
N ARG A 71 1.10 -0.90 4.82
CA ARG A 71 1.50 0.49 4.62
C ARG A 71 2.60 0.53 3.57
N VAL A 72 2.51 1.51 2.68
CA VAL A 72 3.60 1.87 1.75
C VAL A 72 4.10 3.25 2.10
N MET A 73 5.41 3.38 2.31
CA MET A 73 6.09 4.65 2.49
C MET A 73 6.86 4.99 1.22
N ILE A 74 6.55 6.15 0.63
CA ILE A 74 7.21 6.71 -0.54
C ILE A 74 8.10 7.85 -0.03
N ILE A 75 9.39 7.60 0.02
CA ILE A 75 10.40 8.54 0.51
C ILE A 75 11.03 9.23 -0.69
N LEU A 76 10.88 10.55 -0.74
CA LEU A 76 11.41 11.42 -1.79
C LEU A 76 12.76 12.00 -1.37
N GLY A 77 13.69 12.07 -2.31
CA GLY A 77 15.06 12.47 -2.05
C GLY A 77 16.00 11.27 -1.95
N LYS A 78 17.30 11.56 -2.03
CA LYS A 78 18.34 10.52 -2.08
C LYS A 78 18.54 9.92 -0.70
N LEU A 79 18.42 8.60 -0.57
CA LEU A 79 18.88 7.89 0.62
C LEU A 79 20.40 7.67 0.52
N ILE A 80 21.11 8.01 1.59
CA ILE A 80 22.57 7.86 1.78
C ILE A 80 22.88 6.56 2.54
N TYR A 81 21.88 6.00 3.23
CA TYR A 81 22.00 4.72 3.93
C TYR A 81 20.93 3.74 3.44
N PRO A 82 21.28 2.45 3.29
CA PRO A 82 20.29 1.44 2.95
C PRO A 82 19.27 1.35 4.08
N MET A 83 18.00 1.51 3.74
CA MET A 83 16.89 1.14 4.62
C MET A 83 16.52 -0.31 4.35
N GLU A 84 16.14 -1.04 5.39
CA GLU A 84 15.56 -2.37 5.25
C GLU A 84 14.20 -2.27 4.52
N ASP A 85 13.79 -3.35 3.85
CA ASP A 85 12.47 -3.49 3.20
C ASP A 85 12.15 -2.49 2.07
N VAL A 86 13.18 -1.87 1.48
CA VAL A 86 13.03 -1.08 0.24
C VAL A 86 12.71 -2.02 -0.92
N VAL A 87 11.50 -1.87 -1.49
CA VAL A 87 11.01 -2.68 -2.62
C VAL A 87 11.27 -2.04 -3.98
N ILE A 88 11.39 -0.71 -4.03
CA ILE A 88 11.75 0.06 -5.23
C ILE A 88 12.68 1.20 -4.82
N SER A 89 13.78 1.39 -5.57
CA SER A 89 14.64 2.56 -5.45
C SER A 89 15.01 3.08 -6.84
N LYS A 90 14.90 4.40 -7.03
CA LYS A 90 15.35 5.12 -8.22
C LYS A 90 16.10 6.36 -7.76
N GLU A 91 17.38 6.43 -8.08
CA GLU A 91 18.23 7.56 -7.70
C GLU A 91 18.39 8.55 -8.85
N TYR A 92 18.22 9.83 -8.51
CA TYR A 92 18.51 10.97 -9.37
C TYR A 92 19.77 11.66 -8.85
N ASP A 93 20.70 12.00 -9.75
CA ASP A 93 22.00 12.56 -9.36
C ASP A 93 21.92 13.99 -8.77
N SER A 94 20.78 14.67 -8.93
CA SER A 94 20.55 16.00 -8.34
C SER A 94 19.74 15.91 -7.05
N SER A 95 20.18 16.68 -6.04
CA SER A 95 19.52 16.81 -4.73
C SER A 95 18.47 17.94 -4.73
N SER A 96 17.70 18.11 -5.80
CA SER A 96 16.79 19.27 -5.90
C SER A 96 15.62 19.15 -4.91
N ASN A 97 15.78 19.80 -3.76
CA ASN A 97 14.74 19.88 -2.73
C ASN A 97 13.46 20.57 -3.25
N GLU A 98 13.58 21.48 -4.23
CA GLU A 98 12.43 22.22 -4.79
C GLU A 98 11.40 21.28 -5.43
N VAL A 99 11.85 20.25 -6.16
CA VAL A 99 10.95 19.25 -6.78
C VAL A 99 10.28 18.41 -5.70
N VAL A 100 11.06 17.97 -4.70
CA VAL A 100 10.54 17.18 -3.58
C VAL A 100 9.48 17.95 -2.80
N GLU A 101 9.79 19.20 -2.42
CA GLU A 101 8.85 20.09 -1.74
C GLU A 101 7.63 20.39 -2.60
N SER A 102 7.79 20.57 -3.92
CA SER A 102 6.65 20.77 -4.83
C SER A 102 5.70 19.56 -4.83
N ILE A 103 6.25 18.34 -4.86
CA ILE A 103 5.46 17.11 -4.76
C ILE A 103 4.77 17.01 -3.39
N LEU A 104 5.49 17.24 -2.30
CA LEU A 104 4.96 17.13 -0.93
C LEU A 104 3.96 18.23 -0.56
N ASN A 105 4.00 19.38 -1.22
CA ASN A 105 2.97 20.42 -1.09
C ASN A 105 1.75 20.15 -2.00
N SER A 106 1.88 19.27 -3.01
CA SER A 106 0.78 18.97 -3.94
C SER A 106 -0.16 17.90 -3.40
N VAL A 107 -1.15 18.34 -2.60
CA VAL A 107 -2.20 17.47 -2.05
C VAL A 107 -2.95 16.72 -3.16
N GLN A 108 -3.24 17.38 -4.27
CA GLN A 108 -3.95 16.75 -5.40
C GLN A 108 -3.14 15.58 -5.99
N LEU A 109 -1.86 15.80 -6.27
CA LEU A 109 -1.00 14.78 -6.89
C LEU A 109 -0.85 13.56 -5.98
N GLN A 110 -0.57 13.81 -4.69
CA GLN A 110 -0.47 12.75 -3.70
C GLN A 110 -1.79 11.98 -3.53
N GLN A 111 -2.92 12.68 -3.52
CA GLN A 111 -4.25 12.06 -3.44
C GLN A 111 -4.55 11.18 -4.67
N GLU A 112 -4.14 11.59 -5.87
CA GLU A 112 -4.27 10.81 -7.10
C GLU A 112 -3.42 9.53 -7.05
N TRP A 113 -2.15 9.66 -6.66
CA TRP A 113 -1.27 8.50 -6.48
C TRP A 113 -1.74 7.57 -5.38
N ALA A 114 -2.14 8.08 -4.21
CA ALA A 114 -2.64 7.26 -3.11
C ALA A 114 -3.91 6.49 -3.53
N ASN A 115 -4.84 7.15 -4.23
CA ASN A 115 -6.03 6.49 -4.78
C ASN A 115 -5.67 5.41 -5.80
N TYR A 116 -4.71 5.70 -6.69
CA TYR A 116 -4.25 4.73 -7.68
C TYR A 116 -3.64 3.50 -6.98
N LEU A 117 -2.76 3.69 -6.00
CA LEU A 117 -2.15 2.59 -5.27
C LEU A 117 -3.18 1.77 -4.48
N VAL A 118 -4.06 2.41 -3.69
CA VAL A 118 -5.09 1.71 -2.90
C VAL A 118 -6.05 0.89 -3.78
N LYS A 119 -6.33 1.33 -5.01
CA LYS A 119 -7.16 0.57 -5.98
C LYS A 119 -6.42 -0.62 -6.60
N ASN A 120 -5.11 -0.54 -6.72
CA ASN A 120 -4.29 -1.52 -7.43
C ASN A 120 -3.54 -2.49 -6.51
N CYS A 121 -3.47 -2.21 -5.21
CA CYS A 121 -2.85 -3.05 -4.20
C CYS A 121 -3.90 -3.61 -3.23
N ARG A 122 -4.15 -4.92 -3.28
CA ARG A 122 -5.24 -5.57 -2.53
C ARG A 122 -5.17 -5.35 -1.01
N ASP A 123 -3.98 -5.40 -0.42
CA ASP A 123 -3.77 -5.33 1.03
C ASP A 123 -3.32 -3.93 1.51
N LEU A 124 -3.24 -2.95 0.61
CA LEU A 124 -2.77 -1.60 0.95
C LEU A 124 -3.86 -0.78 1.65
N ALA A 125 -3.56 -0.35 2.87
CA ALA A 125 -4.41 0.47 3.71
C ALA A 125 -3.90 1.91 3.87
N VAL A 126 -2.58 2.12 3.86
CA VAL A 126 -1.97 3.45 4.07
C VAL A 126 -0.88 3.71 3.04
N VAL A 127 -0.89 4.91 2.47
CA VAL A 127 0.21 5.45 1.65
C VAL A 127 0.75 6.69 2.36
N ALA A 128 2.03 6.68 2.69
CA ALA A 128 2.73 7.82 3.27
C ALA A 128 3.71 8.40 2.24
N PHE A 129 3.72 9.72 2.10
CA PHE A 129 4.73 10.44 1.32
C PHE A 129 5.61 11.22 2.28
N GLY A 130 6.92 11.00 2.25
CA GLY A 130 7.84 11.71 3.13
C GLY A 130 9.09 12.20 2.42
N GLN A 131 9.79 13.15 3.01
CA GLN A 131 11.09 13.62 2.52
C GLN A 131 12.21 12.91 3.28
N ALA A 132 13.23 12.47 2.55
CA ALA A 132 14.43 11.92 3.15
C ALA A 132 15.08 12.93 4.10
N TYR A 133 15.47 12.47 5.30
CA TYR A 133 16.13 13.26 6.35
C TYR A 133 15.29 14.35 7.01
N THR A 134 13.98 14.29 6.88
CA THR A 134 13.08 15.20 7.60
C THR A 134 11.94 14.39 8.23
N ASP A 135 11.23 15.03 9.15
CA ASP A 135 10.01 14.49 9.75
C ASP A 135 8.77 14.86 8.91
N TRP A 136 8.94 15.42 7.70
CA TRP A 136 7.83 15.75 6.82
C TRP A 136 7.23 14.46 6.26
N ILE A 137 6.04 14.13 6.75
CA ILE A 137 5.24 13.00 6.26
C ILE A 137 3.79 13.45 6.04
N ASN A 138 3.24 13.12 4.88
CA ASN A 138 1.81 13.23 4.58
C ASN A 138 1.23 11.83 4.41
N GLU A 139 0.34 11.41 5.31
CA GLU A 139 -0.33 10.11 5.21
C GLU A 139 -1.73 10.18 4.58
N TYR A 140 -2.03 9.16 3.77
CA TYR A 140 -3.33 8.92 3.16
C TYR A 140 -3.79 7.51 3.54
N ALA A 141 -4.97 7.41 4.15
CA ALA A 141 -5.51 6.16 4.66
C ALA A 141 -6.78 5.75 3.90
N ILE A 142 -7.01 4.45 3.74
CA ILE A 142 -8.20 3.94 3.06
C ILE A 142 -9.47 4.35 3.84
N ASN A 143 -10.47 4.87 3.15
CA ASN A 143 -11.77 5.22 3.71
C ASN A 143 -12.81 4.13 3.41
N THR A 144 -14.03 4.30 3.94
CA THR A 144 -15.15 3.37 3.75
C THR A 144 -15.57 3.18 2.29
N ASN A 145 -15.22 4.12 1.40
CA ASN A 145 -15.49 4.03 -0.04
C ASN A 145 -14.38 3.28 -0.81
N GLY A 146 -13.38 2.74 -0.10
CA GLY A 146 -12.25 2.03 -0.71
C GLY A 146 -11.26 2.94 -1.45
N LEU A 147 -11.30 4.25 -1.17
CA LEU A 147 -10.37 5.25 -1.70
C LEU A 147 -9.46 5.74 -0.60
N ALA A 148 -8.30 6.29 -0.96
CA ALA A 148 -7.44 6.95 0.02
C ALA A 148 -8.05 8.32 0.41
N LYS A 149 -7.89 8.72 1.66
CA LYS A 149 -8.19 10.07 2.15
C LYS A 149 -6.99 10.55 2.96
N ALA A 150 -6.55 11.78 2.74
CA ALA A 150 -5.52 12.41 3.58
C ALA A 150 -5.95 12.33 5.06
N ARG A 151 -5.03 11.95 5.94
CA ARG A 151 -5.21 12.01 7.39
C ARG A 151 -5.15 13.47 7.84
N GLU A 152 -6.05 13.83 8.72
CA GLU A 152 -6.14 15.15 9.33
C GLU A 152 -4.99 15.34 10.33
N CYS A 153 -4.28 16.46 10.20
CA CYS A 153 -3.20 16.82 11.12
C CYS A 153 -3.76 17.21 12.49
N ILE A 154 -3.12 16.70 13.53
CA ILE A 154 -3.32 17.13 14.92
C ILE A 154 -1.97 17.47 15.55
N ASP A 155 -1.99 18.41 16.49
CA ASP A 155 -0.78 18.77 17.24
C ASP A 155 -0.31 17.61 18.11
N SER A 156 1.00 17.42 18.16
CA SER A 156 1.70 16.40 18.97
C SER A 156 1.49 16.55 20.49
N ASN A 157 0.99 17.70 20.95
CA ASN A 157 0.62 17.95 22.35
C ASN A 157 -0.75 17.38 22.74
N SER A 158 -1.49 16.80 21.78
CA SER A 158 -2.81 16.24 22.05
C SER A 158 -2.68 14.91 22.81
N GLU A 159 -3.31 14.79 23.98
CA GLU A 159 -3.33 13.55 24.76
C GLU A 159 -4.18 12.48 24.06
N PHE A 160 -3.53 11.61 23.29
CA PHE A 160 -4.13 10.37 22.79
C PHE A 160 -3.57 9.19 23.57
N ASN A 161 -4.46 8.32 24.06
CA ASN A 161 -4.13 7.08 24.78
C ASN A 161 -3.49 6.04 23.82
N ASN A 162 -2.25 6.30 23.40
CA ASN A 162 -1.39 5.44 22.58
C ASN A 162 -1.94 5.03 21.22
N SER A 163 -3.09 5.56 20.77
CA SER A 163 -3.62 5.30 19.43
C SER A 163 -4.51 6.43 18.91
N LEU A 164 -4.29 6.81 17.66
CA LEU A 164 -5.04 7.82 16.93
C LEU A 164 -6.26 7.21 16.22
N PRO A 165 -7.38 7.93 16.10
CA PRO A 165 -8.43 7.49 15.18
C PRO A 165 -7.88 7.46 13.75
N TRP A 166 -8.36 6.51 12.95
CA TRP A 166 -7.83 6.16 11.62
C TRP A 166 -7.59 7.33 10.66
N GLY A 167 -8.42 8.36 10.77
CA GLY A 167 -8.40 9.54 9.92
C GLY A 167 -7.45 10.64 10.39
N TYR A 168 -6.64 10.45 11.43
CA TYR A 168 -5.74 11.46 12.00
C TYR A 168 -4.28 11.03 11.98
N GLN A 169 -3.37 11.99 11.97
CA GLN A 169 -1.93 11.80 12.13
C GLN A 169 -1.34 12.97 12.94
N PHE A 170 -0.24 12.74 13.65
CA PHE A 170 0.51 13.85 14.27
C PHE A 170 1.27 14.64 13.22
N CYS A 171 1.22 15.96 13.33
CA CYS A 171 2.02 16.86 12.51
C CYS A 171 2.92 17.70 13.43
N LEU A 172 4.13 18.01 12.94
CA LEU A 172 5.12 18.83 13.62
C LEU A 172 5.11 20.27 13.08
#